data_AF-A0A1J4V833-F1
#
_entry.id   AF-A0A1J4V833-F1
#
_cell.length_a   1.000
_cell.length_b   1.000
_cell.length_c   1.000
_cell.angle_alpha   90.00
_cell.angle_beta   90.00
_cell.angle_gamma   90.00
#
_symmetry.space_group_name_H-M   'P 1'
#
loop_
_entity.id
_entity.type
_entity.pdbx_description
1 polymer ?
#
loop_
_entity_poly.entity_id
_entity_poly.type
_entity_poly.pdbx_seq_one_letter_code
_entity_poly.pdbx_strand_id
1 'polypeptide(L)'
;MKKKLIDISEIKPSGIRYEVLPEGFIDRVIKFKVILREVETSSIEETISNFQRDLNPERELAIWESIACCYKLSCENNPRWTLPEKKRAFAELLSGTMC
;
A
#
# COMPACT_ATOMS: atom_id res chain seq x y z
N MET A 1 8.62 30.88 -11.92
CA MET A 1 7.34 30.12 -11.80
C MET A 1 6.44 30.82 -10.79
N LYS A 2 5.17 31.13 -11.14
CA LYS A 2 4.16 31.59 -10.17
C LYS A 2 3.54 30.36 -9.49
N LYS A 3 3.49 30.33 -8.16
CA LYS A 3 2.82 29.27 -7.39
C LYS A 3 1.33 29.61 -7.24
N LYS A 4 0.45 28.64 -7.42
CA LYS A 4 -0.99 28.75 -7.17
C LYS A 4 -1.33 27.84 -5.99
N LEU A 5 -2.00 28.38 -4.98
CA LEU A 5 -2.59 27.59 -3.92
C LEU A 5 -3.89 26.97 -4.46
N ILE A 6 -4.06 25.67 -4.23
CA ILE A 6 -5.26 24.92 -4.60
C ILE A 6 -5.75 24.17 -3.36
N ASP A 7 -7.05 23.91 -3.29
CA ASP A 7 -7.61 23.02 -2.27
C ASP A 7 -7.14 21.58 -2.54
N ILE A 8 -6.88 20.81 -1.48
CA ILE A 8 -6.48 19.40 -1.63
C ILE A 8 -7.56 18.57 -2.32
N SER A 9 -8.84 18.93 -2.11
CA SER A 9 -9.99 18.29 -2.75
C SER A 9 -10.06 18.54 -4.26
N GLU A 10 -9.37 19.56 -4.77
CA GLU A 10 -9.27 19.85 -6.21
C GLU A 10 -8.14 19.07 -6.89
N ILE A 11 -7.29 18.38 -6.11
CA ILE A 11 -6.22 17.54 -6.66
C ILE A 11 -6.84 16.28 -7.28
N LYS A 12 -6.73 16.17 -8.60
CA LYS A 12 -7.15 14.97 -9.32
C LYS A 12 -6.03 13.92 -9.27
N PRO A 13 -6.37 12.63 -9.08
CA PRO A 13 -5.42 11.54 -9.26
C PRO A 13 -4.81 11.59 -10.67
N SER A 14 -3.60 11.04 -10.81
CA SER A 14 -3.02 10.79 -12.13
C SER A 14 -3.94 9.89 -12.96
N GLY A 15 -3.82 10.03 -14.29
CA GLY A 15 -4.49 9.11 -15.21
C GLY A 15 -4.01 7.68 -15.02
N ILE A 16 -4.86 6.73 -15.40
CA ILE A 16 -4.48 5.31 -15.51
C ILE A 16 -3.35 5.22 -16.54
N ARG A 17 -2.24 4.58 -16.14
CA ARG A 17 -1.06 4.34 -16.98
C ARG A 17 -1.05 2.91 -17.54
N TYR A 18 -1.55 1.97 -16.74
CA TYR A 18 -1.60 0.55 -17.06
C TYR A 18 -3.04 0.07 -16.96
N GLU A 19 -3.74 -0.07 -18.10
CA GLU A 19 -5.12 -0.61 -18.12
C GLU A 19 -5.14 -2.08 -17.71
N VAL A 20 -4.11 -2.83 -18.10
CA VAL A 20 -3.91 -4.24 -17.78
C VAL A 20 -2.63 -4.39 -16.97
N LEU A 21 -2.75 -4.99 -15.79
CA LEU A 21 -1.61 -5.37 -14.95
C LEU A 21 -1.09 -6.76 -15.36
N PRO A 22 0.18 -7.09 -15.06
CA PRO A 22 0.76 -8.40 -15.37
C PRO A 22 -0.06 -9.58 -14.83
N GLU A 23 0.12 -10.75 -15.43
CA GLU A 23 -0.51 -11.98 -14.97
C GLU A 23 -0.10 -12.31 -13.52
N GLY A 24 -1.05 -12.78 -12.70
CA GLY A 24 -0.82 -13.09 -11.28
C GLY A 24 -0.66 -11.87 -10.37
N PHE A 25 -0.69 -10.64 -10.90
CA PHE A 25 -0.56 -9.42 -10.10
C PHE A 25 -1.69 -9.28 -9.07
N ILE A 26 -2.94 -9.54 -9.48
CA ILE A 26 -4.12 -9.44 -8.61
C ILE A 26 -4.02 -10.44 -7.45
N ASP A 27 -3.56 -11.67 -7.71
CA ASP A 27 -3.40 -12.68 -6.66
C ASP A 27 -2.36 -12.25 -5.61
N ARG A 28 -1.27 -11.62 -6.05
CA ARG A 28 -0.25 -11.04 -5.16
C ARG A 28 -0.81 -9.89 -4.34
N VAL A 29 -1.63 -9.02 -4.96
CA VAL A 29 -2.34 -7.95 -4.25
C VAL A 29 -3.23 -8.53 -3.16
N ILE A 30 -4.05 -9.53 -3.49
CA ILE A 30 -4.94 -10.19 -2.53
C ILE A 30 -4.13 -10.77 -1.36
N LYS A 31 -3.01 -11.44 -1.64
CA LYS A 31 -2.15 -12.05 -0.60
C LYS A 31 -1.65 -11.02 0.40
N PHE A 32 -1.06 -9.91 -0.04
CA PHE A 32 -0.55 -8.91 0.91
C PHE A 32 -1.70 -8.20 1.64
N LYS A 33 -2.83 -7.94 0.97
CA LYS A 33 -4.02 -7.32 1.56
C LYS A 33 -4.62 -8.17 2.69
N VAL A 34 -4.65 -9.49 2.52
CA VAL A 34 -5.12 -10.41 3.57
C VAL A 34 -4.23 -10.32 4.82
N ILE A 35 -2.91 -10.19 4.64
CA ILE A 35 -1.95 -10.04 5.74
C ILE A 35 -2.15 -8.70 6.47
N LEU A 36 -2.35 -7.61 5.71
CA LEU A 36 -2.45 -6.26 6.25
C LEU A 36 -3.87 -5.83 6.67
N ARG A 37 -4.89 -6.69 6.50
CA ARG A 37 -6.32 -6.35 6.62
C ARG A 37 -6.76 -5.64 7.91
N GLU A 38 -6.02 -5.80 9.00
CA GLU A 38 -6.34 -5.18 10.29
C GLU A 38 -5.79 -3.75 10.44
N VAL A 39 -4.75 -3.40 9.66
CA VAL A 39 -4.08 -2.09 9.71
C VAL A 39 -4.26 -1.26 8.44
N GLU A 40 -4.53 -1.91 7.31
CA GLU A 40 -4.82 -1.27 6.03
C GLU A 40 -6.22 -1.74 5.57
N THR A 41 -7.13 -0.78 5.39
CA THR A 41 -8.55 -1.04 5.14
C THR A 41 -9.07 -0.56 3.77
N SER A 42 -8.21 -0.10 2.85
CA SER A 42 -8.66 0.23 1.49
C SER A 42 -9.24 -1.01 0.79
N SER A 43 -10.07 -0.81 -0.23
CA SER A 43 -10.62 -1.96 -0.97
C SER A 43 -9.57 -2.58 -1.91
N ILE A 44 -9.79 -3.82 -2.35
CA ILE A 44 -8.91 -4.46 -3.34
C ILE A 44 -9.01 -3.70 -4.67
N GLU A 45 -10.21 -3.26 -5.04
CA GLU A 45 -10.48 -2.48 -6.25
C GLU A 45 -9.75 -1.14 -6.22
N GLU A 46 -9.81 -0.42 -5.08
CA GLU A 46 -9.06 0.82 -4.87
C GLU A 46 -7.55 0.58 -4.97
N THR A 47 -7.06 -0.48 -4.34
CA THR A 47 -5.64 -0.86 -4.38
C THR A 47 -5.17 -1.14 -5.82
N ILE A 48 -5.94 -1.92 -6.58
CA ILE A 48 -5.65 -2.20 -8.00
C ILE A 48 -5.67 -0.90 -8.80
N SER A 49 -6.67 -0.04 -8.58
CA SER A 49 -6.77 1.26 -9.24
C SER A 49 -5.53 2.12 -8.98
N ASN A 50 -4.99 2.11 -7.77
CA ASN A 50 -3.77 2.83 -7.42
C ASN A 50 -2.55 2.27 -8.17
N PHE A 51 -2.38 0.95 -8.20
CA PHE A 51 -1.30 0.32 -8.98
C PHE A 51 -1.38 0.63 -10.48
N GLN A 52 -2.57 0.70 -11.06
CA GLN A 52 -2.75 1.09 -12.46
C GLN A 52 -2.25 2.51 -12.76
N ARG A 53 -2.11 3.37 -11.75
CA ARG A 53 -1.64 4.77 -11.85
C ARG A 53 -0.16 4.94 -11.50
N ASP A 54 0.45 3.94 -10.88
CA ASP A 54 1.85 3.96 -10.49
C ASP A 54 2.78 3.99 -11.70
N LEU A 55 3.97 4.57 -11.52
CA LEU A 55 4.99 4.60 -12.56
C LEU A 55 5.61 3.22 -12.81
N ASN A 56 5.70 2.38 -11.78
CA ASN A 56 6.24 1.03 -11.88
C ASN A 56 5.46 0.08 -10.94
N PRO A 57 4.30 -0.44 -11.37
CA PRO A 57 3.40 -1.20 -10.51
C PRO A 57 4.04 -2.45 -9.91
N GLU A 58 4.93 -3.13 -10.65
CA GLU A 58 5.64 -4.33 -10.16
C GLU A 58 6.63 -4.00 -9.05
N ARG A 59 7.39 -2.91 -9.20
CA ARG A 59 8.29 -2.44 -8.14
C ARG A 59 7.51 -2.06 -6.89
N GLU A 60 6.41 -1.33 -7.04
CA GLU A 60 5.58 -0.93 -5.90
C GLU A 60 4.95 -2.14 -5.23
N LEU A 61 4.47 -3.12 -6.01
CA LEU A 61 3.92 -4.37 -5.46
C LEU A 61 4.97 -5.14 -4.64
N ALA A 62 6.21 -5.24 -5.12
CA ALA A 62 7.29 -5.89 -4.37
C ALA A 62 7.58 -5.21 -3.03
N ILE A 63 7.44 -3.88 -2.95
CA ILE A 63 7.56 -3.12 -1.70
C ILE A 63 6.41 -3.48 -0.75
N TRP A 64 5.16 -3.49 -1.24
CA TRP A 64 3.99 -3.88 -0.44
C TRP A 64 4.08 -5.31 0.08
N GLU A 65 4.57 -6.25 -0.73
CA GLU A 65 4.82 -7.63 -0.30
C GLU A 65 5.88 -7.70 0.80
N SER A 66 6.93 -6.88 0.69
CA SER A 66 7.98 -6.78 1.71
C SER A 66 7.44 -6.21 3.02
N ILE A 67 6.62 -5.15 2.96
CA ILE A 67 5.92 -4.58 4.12
C ILE A 67 5.05 -5.65 4.79
N ALA A 68 4.23 -6.36 4.01
CA ALA A 68 3.35 -7.41 4.53
C ALA A 68 4.14 -8.55 5.21
N CYS A 69 5.26 -8.97 4.61
CA CYS A 69 6.14 -9.98 5.19
C CYS A 69 6.71 -9.52 6.55
N CYS A 70 7.30 -8.32 6.59
CA CYS A 70 7.86 -7.74 7.82
C CYS A 70 6.80 -7.52 8.89
N TYR A 71 5.62 -7.05 8.51
CA TYR A 71 4.48 -6.85 9.41
C TYR A 71 4.02 -8.17 10.03
N LYS A 72 3.88 -9.22 9.21
CA LYS A 72 3.50 -10.56 9.67
C LYS A 72 4.51 -11.09 10.69
N LEU A 73 5.81 -11.03 10.38
CA LEU A 73 6.87 -11.45 11.30
C LEU A 73 6.85 -10.63 12.60
N SER A 74 6.60 -9.32 12.51
CA SER A 74 6.50 -8.45 13.70
C SER A 74 5.34 -8.86 14.60
N CYS A 75 4.18 -9.20 14.02
CA CYS A 75 3.02 -9.69 14.78
C CYS A 75 3.28 -11.07 15.39
N GLU A 76 3.93 -11.98 14.67
CA GLU A 76 4.31 -13.31 15.17
C GLU A 76 5.28 -13.22 16.36
N ASN A 77 6.24 -12.28 16.31
CA ASN A 77 7.18 -12.02 17.39
C ASN A 77 6.56 -11.28 18.58
N ASN A 78 5.40 -10.65 18.39
CA ASN A 78 4.71 -9.85 19.40
C ASN A 78 3.22 -10.24 19.51
N PRO A 79 2.92 -11.48 19.95
CA PRO A 79 1.56 -12.03 19.90
C PRO A 79 0.55 -11.31 20.81
N ARG A 80 1.03 -10.45 21.71
CA ARG A 80 0.19 -9.68 22.65
C ARG A 80 -0.10 -8.24 22.20
N TRP A 81 0.41 -7.83 21.03
CA TRP A 81 0.14 -6.49 20.53
C TRP A 81 -1.36 -6.25 20.31
N THR A 82 -1.80 -5.14 20.88
CA THR A 82 -3.09 -4.53 20.63
C THR A 82 -3.15 -3.94 19.21
N LEU A 83 -4.36 -3.72 18.69
CA LEU A 83 -4.54 -3.10 17.37
C LEU A 83 -3.80 -1.74 17.22
N PRO A 84 -3.80 -0.82 18.22
CA PRO A 84 -2.98 0.39 18.15
C PRO A 84 -1.48 0.14 17.99
N GLU A 85 -0.92 -0.87 18.67
CA GLU A 85 0.49 -1.22 18.54
C GLU A 85 0.81 -1.80 17.16
N LYS A 86 -0.08 -2.65 16.63
CA LYS A 86 0.04 -3.16 15.26
C LYS A 86 -0.02 -2.04 14.22
N LYS A 87 -0.93 -1.08 14.38
CA LYS A 87 -1.03 0.11 13.50
C LYS A 87 0.25 0.95 13.55
N ARG A 88 0.87 1.09 14.73
CA ARG A 88 2.16 1.77 14.87
C ARG A 88 3.27 1.04 14.12
N ALA A 89 3.40 -0.26 14.32
CA ALA A 89 4.40 -1.07 13.62
C ALA A 89 4.24 -1.00 12.09
N PHE A 90 2.99 -1.06 11.59
CA PHE A 90 2.71 -0.86 10.18
C PHE A 90 3.13 0.53 9.68
N ALA A 91 2.81 1.59 10.42
CA ALA A 91 3.19 2.95 10.07
C ALA A 91 4.71 3.15 10.02
N GLU A 92 5.46 2.54 10.94
CA GLU A 92 6.93 2.56 10.94
C GLU A 92 7.52 1.86 9.70
N LEU A 93 6.99 0.69 9.35
CA LEU A 93 7.40 -0.04 8.15
C LEU A 93 7.14 0.76 6.87
N LEU A 94 5.94 1.34 6.75
CA LEU A 94 5.58 2.17 5.61
C LEU A 94 6.45 3.43 5.49
N SER A 95 6.76 4.06 6.62
CA SER A 95 7.63 5.25 6.63
C SER A 95 9.05 4.90 6.18
N GLY A 96 9.55 3.71 6.54
CA GLY A 96 10.89 3.25 6.16
C GLY A 96 11.05 2.93 4.67
N THR A 97 9.96 2.71 3.93
CA THR A 97 9.99 2.43 2.48
C THR A 97 9.92 3.68 1.61
N MET A 98 9.57 4.83 2.18
CA MET A 98 9.45 6.10 1.45
C MET A 98 10.73 6.97 1.51
N CYS A 99 11.88 6.37 1.85
CA CYS A 99 13.19 7.03 1.89
C CYS A 99 13.90 7.02 0.52
#